data_AF-A0A6P2GEY1-F1
#
_entry.id   AF-A0A6P2GEY1-F1
#
_cell.length_a   1.000
_cell.length_b   1.000
_cell.length_c   1.000
_cell.angle_alpha   90.00
_cell.angle_beta   90.00
_cell.angle_gamma   90.00
#
_symmetry.space_group_name_H-M   'P 1'
#
loop_
_entity.id
_entity.type
_entity.pdbx_description
1 polymer ?
#
loop_
_entity_poly.entity_id
_entity_poly.type
_entity_poly.pdbx_seq_one_letter_code
_entity_poly.pdbx_strand_id
1 'polypeptide(L)' 'MAKLSQAALLLLREAGATEIDDDFVVIGNTDIRILLSARAVSDLNQQARERDSA' A
#
# COMPACT_ATOMS: atom_id res chain seq x y z
N MET A 1 -10.41 -6.30 -9.95
CA MET A 1 -9.70 -6.04 -8.67
C MET A 1 -9.34 -4.57 -8.62
N ALA A 2 -9.52 -3.90 -7.48
CA ALA A 2 -9.00 -2.55 -7.28
C ALA A 2 -7.47 -2.62 -7.23
N LYS A 3 -6.78 -1.66 -7.86
CA LYS A 3 -5.32 -1.58 -7.88
C LYS A 3 -4.83 -0.46 -6.97
N LEU A 4 -3.63 -0.61 -6.43
CA LEU A 4 -2.94 0.48 -5.74
C LEU A 4 -2.59 1.59 -6.74
N SER A 5 -2.87 2.83 -6.35
CA SER A 5 -2.45 4.02 -7.08
C SER A 5 -0.97 4.28 -6.86
N GLN A 6 -0.36 5.09 -7.73
CA GLN A 6 1.05 5.46 -7.58
C GLN A 6 1.35 6.15 -6.24
N ALA A 7 0.44 7.01 -5.77
CA ALA A 7 0.57 7.65 -4.47
C ALA A 7 0.54 6.63 -3.32
N ALA A 8 -0.34 5.63 -3.39
CA ALA A 8 -0.39 4.55 -2.40
C ALA A 8 0.89 3.68 -2.43
N LEU A 9 1.45 3.42 -3.61
CA LEU A 9 2.74 2.72 -3.73
C LEU A 9 3.87 3.50 -3.06
N LEU A 10 3.92 4.82 -3.21
CA LEU A 10 4.90 5.69 -2.55
C LEU A 10 4.71 5.68 -1.03
N LEU A 11 3.47 5.85 -0.56
CA LEU A 11 3.13 5.78 0.87
C LEU A 11 3.59 4.46 1.50
N LEU A 12 3.34 3.33 0.84
CA LEU A 12 3.74 2.02 1.33
C LEU A 12 5.26 1.83 1.35
N ARG A 13 5.99 2.36 0.35
CA ARG A 13 7.46 2.35 0.35
C ARG A 13 8.04 3.17 1.50
N GLU A 14 7.48 4.36 1.76
CA GLU A 14 7.88 5.19 2.90
C GLU A 14 7.58 4.51 4.24
N ALA A 15 6.51 3.71 4.31
CA ALA A 15 6.18 2.89 5.47
C ALA A 15 7.09 1.65 5.64
N GLY A 16 8.07 1.44 4.74
CA GLY A 16 9.04 0.34 4.83
C GLY A 16 8.61 -0.95 4.12
N ALA A 17 7.62 -0.90 3.24
CA ALA A 17 7.31 -2.03 2.38
C ALA A 17 8.44 -2.22 1.34
N THR A 18 8.99 -3.43 1.29
CA THR A 18 10.10 -3.81 0.41
C THR A 18 9.63 -4.47 -0.87
N GLU A 19 8.47 -5.10 -0.85
CA GLU A 19 7.79 -5.66 -2.02
C GLU A 19 6.32 -5.25 -1.97
N ILE A 20 5.76 -4.84 -3.11
CA ILE A 20 4.38 -4.40 -3.23
C ILE A 20 3.81 -4.95 -4.53
N ASP A 21 2.66 -5.60 -4.45
CA ASP A 21 1.87 -6.07 -5.59
C ASP A 21 0.39 -5.66 -5.40
N ASP A 22 -0.47 -6.00 -6.35
CA ASP A 22 -1.88 -5.60 -6.36
C ASP A 22 -2.67 -6.13 -5.14
N ASP A 23 -2.26 -7.26 -4.57
CA ASP A 23 -2.97 -7.96 -3.49
C ASP A 23 -2.09 -8.28 -2.28
N PHE A 24 -0.84 -7.81 -2.21
CA PHE A 24 -0.01 -7.96 -1.01
C PHE A 24 1.07 -6.88 -0.87
N VAL A 25 1.58 -6.77 0.37
CA VAL A 25 2.83 -6.06 0.69
C VAL A 25 3.73 -6.94 1.54
N VAL A 26 5.04 -6.78 1.39
CA VAL A 26 6.05 -7.41 2.26
C VAL A 26 6.80 -6.33 3.02
N ILE A 27 6.93 -6.52 4.33
CA ILE A 27 7.81 -5.69 5.16
C ILE A 27 9.10 -6.47 5.42
N GLY A 28 10.14 -6.19 4.63
CA GLY A 28 11.36 -7.00 4.56
C GLY A 28 12.24 -6.99 5.81
N ASN A 29 11.95 -6.14 6.81
CA ASN A 29 12.64 -6.21 8.10
C ASN A 29 12.12 -7.35 9.01
N THR A 30 10.96 -7.92 8.68
CA THR A 30 10.24 -8.88 9.52
C THR A 30 9.81 -10.13 8.75
N ASP A 31 10.10 -10.21 7.44
CA ASP A 31 9.66 -11.29 6.54
C ASP A 31 8.15 -11.55 6.58
N ILE A 32 7.36 -10.51 6.89
CA ILE A 32 5.89 -10.60 6.95
C ILE A 32 5.33 -10.22 5.58
N ARG A 33 4.51 -11.12 5.02
CA ARG A 33 3.63 -10.83 3.88
C ARG A 33 2.21 -10.57 4.36
N ILE A 34 1.66 -9.42 3.99
CA ILE A 34 0.30 -8.98 4.33
C ILE A 34 -0.53 -9.00 3.07
N LEU A 35 -1.58 -9.83 3.05
CA LEU A 35 -2.55 -9.85 1.94
C LEU A 35 -3.54 -8.68 2.06
N LEU A 36 -3.78 -8.02 0.94
CA LEU A 36 -4.67 -6.87 0.84
C LEU A 36 -6.03 -7.32 0.31
N SER A 37 -7.06 -7.04 1.10
CA SER A 37 -8.43 -7.10 0.60
C SER A 37 -8.70 -5.93 -0.35
N ALA A 38 -9.72 -6.05 -1.20
CA ALA A 38 -10.16 -4.93 -2.05
C ALA A 38 -10.52 -3.67 -1.22
N ARG A 39 -11.03 -3.85 0.00
CA ARG A 39 -11.31 -2.74 0.93
C ARG A 39 -10.02 -2.07 1.40
N ALA A 40 -8.99 -2.85 1.73
CA ALA A 40 -7.69 -2.33 2.13
C ALA A 40 -7.03 -1.52 0.99
N VAL A 41 -7.10 -2.02 -0.25
CA VAL A 41 -6.60 -1.27 -1.42
C VAL A 41 -7.34 0.06 -1.61
N SER A 42 -8.66 0.07 -1.45
CA SER A 42 -9.44 1.31 -1.53
C SER A 42 -9.06 2.32 -0.45
N ASP A 43 -8.86 1.84 0.77
CA ASP A 43 -8.52 2.66 1.93
C ASP A 43 -7.10 3.27 1.79
N LEU A 44 -6.12 2.46 1.40
CA LEU A 44 -4.75 2.93 1.13
C LEU A 44 -4.70 4.01 0.03
N ASN A 45 -5.52 3.84 -1.02
CA ASN A 45 -5.65 4.85 -2.06
C ASN A 45 -6.29 6.14 -1.56
N GLN A 46 -7.24 6.07 -0.63
CA GLN A 46 -7.84 7.25 -0.03
C GLN A 46 -6.81 7.98 0.85
N GLN A 47 -6.13 7.26 1.75
CA GLN A 47 -5.11 7.81 2.63
C GLN A 47 -3.99 8.51 1.84
N ALA A 48 -3.55 7.89 0.74
CA ALA A 48 -2.52 8.48 -0.12
C ALA A 48 -2.97 9.81 -0.74
N ARG A 49 -4.22 9.93 -1.19
CA ARG A 49 -4.77 11.18 -1.72
C ARG A 49 -4.90 12.27 -0.67
N GLU A 50 -5.35 11.91 0.53
CA GLU A 50 -5.50 12.85 1.64
C GLU A 50 -4.14 13.44 2.03
N ARG A 51 -3.08 12.62 2.00
CA ARG A 51 -1.71 13.05 2.29
C ARG A 51 -1.13 13.97 1.22
N ASP A 52 -1.40 13.72 -0.06
CA ASP A 52 -0.97 14.60 -1.16
C ASP A 52 -1.70 15.96 -1.16
N SER A 53 -2.83 16.06 -0.45
CA SER A 53 -3.66 17.26 -0.39
C SER A 53 -3.36 18.14 0.84
N ALA A 54 -2.44 17.72 1.71
CA ALA A 54 -2.06 18.36 2.97
C ALA A 54 -0.69 19.07 2.85
#